data_AF-A0A353CP50-F1
#
_entry.id   AF-A0A353CP50-F1
#
_cell.length_a   1.000
_cell.length_b   1.000
_cell.length_c   1.000
_cell.angle_alpha   90.00
_cell.angle_beta   90.00
_cell.angle_gamma   90.00
#
_symmetry.space_group_name_H-M   'P 1'
#
loop_
_entity.id
_entity.type
_entity.pdbx_description
1 polymer ?
#
loop_
_entity_poly.entity_id
_entity_poly.type
_entity_poly.pdbx_seq_one_letter_code
_entity_poly.pdbx_strand_id
1 'polypeptide(L)' 'MGPEGRGEKEMKPFLLNAAFYLISGAILAGAAGTVLLRRPLYCALSLLFTLLATSGLYILLGAELAGYLQIIVYAGA' A
#
# COMPACT_ATOMS: atom_id res chain seq x y z
N MET A 1 18.12 -10.48 34.86
CA MET A 1 16.89 -11.03 34.23
C MET A 1 16.13 -9.85 33.63
N GLY A 2 15.97 -9.67 32.32
CA GLY A 2 16.20 -10.58 31.19
C GLY A 2 16.65 -9.84 29.90
N PRO A 3 17.51 -10.48 29.08
CA PRO A 3 17.97 -9.98 27.79
C PRO A 3 17.04 -10.43 26.64
N GLU A 4 15.84 -9.86 26.51
CA GLU A 4 14.84 -10.32 25.52
C GLU A 4 14.13 -9.17 24.78
N GLY A 5 14.84 -8.41 23.93
CA GLY A 5 14.14 -7.38 23.14
C GLY A 5 14.89 -6.70 21.99
N ARG A 6 16.12 -7.12 21.69
CA ARG A 6 16.94 -6.47 20.66
C ARG A 6 16.75 -7.07 19.26
N GLY A 7 16.38 -8.36 19.16
CA GLY A 7 16.16 -9.04 17.88
C GLY A 7 14.88 -8.61 17.14
N GLU A 8 13.84 -8.18 17.87
CA GLU A 8 12.55 -7.82 17.26
C GLU A 8 12.59 -6.44 16.58
N LYS A 9 13.37 -5.50 17.12
CA LYS A 9 13.49 -4.13 16.59
C LYS A 9 14.37 -4.03 15.34
N GLU A 10 15.26 -5.00 15.13
CA GLU A 10 16.11 -5.08 13.94
C GLU A 10 15.40 -5.82 12.80
N MET A 11 14.56 -6.82 13.10
CA MET A 11 13.82 -7.56 12.07
C MET A 11 12.58 -6.81 11.55
N LYS A 12 11.89 -6.04 12.42
CA LYS A 12 10.75 -5.18 12.02
C LYS A 12 11.06 -4.23 10.86
N PRO A 13 12.17 -3.46 10.84
CA PRO A 13 12.47 -2.56 9.74
C PRO A 13 12.77 -3.31 8.44
N PHE A 14 13.41 -4.50 8.49
CA PHE A 14 13.58 -5.32 7.27
C PHE A 14 12.24 -5.83 6.74
N LEU A 15 11.34 -6.28 7.62
CA LEU A 15 9.99 -6.72 7.23
C LEU A 15 9.16 -5.55 6.66
N LEU A 16 9.27 -4.36 7.25
CA LEU A 16 8.62 -3.14 6.77
C LEU A 16 9.14 -2.75 5.39
N ASN A 17 10.46 -2.79 5.19
CA ASN A 17 11.08 -2.47 3.91
C ASN A 17 10.66 -3.47 2.82
N ALA A 18 10.62 -4.75 3.15
CA ALA A 18 10.13 -5.79 2.25
C ALA A 18 8.66 -5.58 1.87
N ALA A 19 7.80 -5.28 2.86
CA ALA A 19 6.39 -4.95 2.64
C ALA A 19 6.22 -3.68 1.78
N PHE A 20 7.02 -2.65 2.02
CA PHE A 20 7.01 -1.41 1.24
C PHE A 20 7.33 -1.67 -0.24
N TYR A 21 8.41 -2.41 -0.53
CA TYR A 21 8.76 -2.75 -1.91
C TYR A 21 7.70 -3.60 -2.59
N LEU A 22 7.10 -4.56 -1.87
CA LEU A 22 6.07 -5.44 -2.42
C LEU A 22 4.76 -4.66 -2.73
N ILE A 23 4.32 -3.80 -1.81
CA ILE A 23 3.14 -2.94 -2.01
C ILE A 23 3.40 -1.93 -3.12
N SER A 24 4.58 -1.30 -3.15
CA SER A 24 4.94 -0.35 -4.21
C SER A 24 4.99 -1.02 -5.58
N GLY A 25 5.49 -2.25 -5.68
CA GLY A 25 5.45 -3.04 -6.91
C GLY A 25 4.03 -3.37 -7.35
N ALA A 26 3.16 -3.75 -6.41
CA ALA A 26 1.74 -4.01 -6.68
C ALA A 26 0.99 -2.75 -7.16
N ILE A 27 1.31 -1.57 -6.61
CA ILE A 27 0.76 -0.28 -7.08
C ILE A 27 1.15 -0.01 -8.52
N LEU A 28 2.42 -0.21 -8.89
CA LEU A 28 2.91 -0.01 -10.26
C LEU A 28 2.26 -0.99 -11.25
N ALA A 29 2.10 -2.26 -10.86
CA ALA A 29 1.41 -3.26 -11.65
C ALA A 29 -0.08 -2.94 -11.83
N GLY A 30 -0.75 -2.48 -10.77
CA GLY A 30 -2.13 -2.01 -10.79
C GLY A 30 -2.31 -0.79 -11.70
N ALA A 31 -1.39 0.18 -11.62
CA ALA A 31 -1.38 1.36 -12.49
C ALA A 31 -1.18 0.97 -13.97
N ALA A 32 -0.24 0.07 -14.27
CA ALA A 32 -0.07 -0.45 -15.62
C ALA A 32 -1.35 -1.15 -16.12
N GLY A 33 -2.00 -1.94 -15.26
CA GLY A 33 -3.30 -2.56 -15.53
C GLY A 33 -4.40 -1.54 -15.86
N THR A 34 -4.48 -0.42 -15.14
CA THR A 34 -5.49 0.61 -15.42
C THR A 34 -5.40 1.19 -16.83
N VAL A 35 -4.19 1.34 -17.36
CA VAL A 35 -3.96 1.95 -18.68
C VAL A 35 -4.10 0.91 -19.81
N LEU A 36 -3.73 -0.34 -19.56
CA LEU A 36 -3.69 -1.39 -20.60
C LEU A 36 -5.06 -2.03 -20.88
N LEU A 37 -6.01 -1.96 -19.94
CA LEU A 37 -7.31 -2.60 -20.11
C LEU A 37 -8.25 -1.76 -21.00
N ARG A 38 -8.91 -2.40 -21.98
CA ARG A 38 -9.86 -1.74 -22.90
C ARG A 38 -11.30 -1.69 -22.38
N ARG A 39 -11.58 -2.40 -21.28
CA ARG A 39 -12.91 -2.49 -20.68
C ARG A 39 -12.96 -1.53 -19.48
N PRO A 40 -13.77 -0.46 -19.53
CA PRO A 40 -13.75 0.62 -18.53
C PRO A 40 -14.01 0.13 -17.09
N LEU A 41 -14.83 -0.91 -16.93
CA LEU A 41 -15.07 -1.56 -15.63
C LEU A 41 -13.80 -2.13 -15.00
N TYR A 42 -12.96 -2.79 -15.80
CA TYR A 42 -11.74 -3.40 -15.29
C TYR A 42 -10.64 -2.35 -15.05
N CYS A 43 -10.62 -1.28 -15.85
CA CYS A 43 -9.78 -0.11 -15.55
C CYS A 43 -10.15 0.51 -14.20
N ALA A 44 -11.44 0.72 -13.95
CA ALA A 44 -11.93 1.29 -12.69
C ALA A 44 -11.58 0.39 -11.49
N LEU A 45 -11.78 -0.93 -11.61
CA LEU A 45 -11.39 -1.88 -10.57
C LEU A 45 -9.88 -1.90 -10.29
N SER A 46 -9.05 -1.88 -11.35
CA SER A 46 -7.59 -1.81 -11.20
C SER A 46 -7.14 -0.47 -10.61
N LEU A 47 -7.88 0.61 -10.87
CA LEU A 47 -7.59 1.95 -10.34
C LEU A 47 -7.94 2.00 -8.86
N LEU A 48 -9.12 1.50 -8.50
CA LEU A 48 -9.55 1.35 -7.11
C LEU A 48 -8.56 0.49 -6.32
N PHE A 49 -8.12 -0.64 -6.87
CA PHE A 49 -7.09 -1.47 -6.25
C PHE A 49 -5.78 -0.70 -6.03
N THR A 50 -5.35 0.08 -7.02
CA THR A 50 -4.15 0.94 -6.93
C THR A 50 -4.29 2.00 -5.84
N LEU A 51 -5.47 2.63 -5.74
CA LEU A 51 -5.79 3.63 -4.70
C LEU A 51 -5.83 3.01 -3.30
N LEU A 52 -6.40 1.82 -3.15
CA LEU A 52 -6.41 1.10 -1.88
C LEU A 52 -5.00 0.66 -1.47
N ALA A 53 -4.19 0.16 -2.40
CA ALA A 53 -2.80 -0.20 -2.15
C ALA A 53 -1.96 1.01 -1.75
N THR A 54 -2.18 2.18 -2.37
CA THR A 54 -1.50 3.44 -1.98
C THR A 54 -1.88 3.89 -0.57
N SER A 55 -3.14 3.71 -0.16
CA SER A 55 -3.56 3.98 1.22
C SER A 55 -2.84 3.07 2.22
N GLY A 56 -2.71 1.77 1.93
CA GLY A 56 -1.96 0.84 2.78
C GLY A 56 -0.49 1.24 2.93
N LEU A 57 0.12 1.78 1.86
CA LEU A 57 1.48 2.29 1.86
C LEU A 57 1.63 3.54 2.74
N TYR A 58 0.65 4.45 2.74
CA TYR A 58 0.65 5.62 3.64
C TYR A 58 0.57 5.23 5.11
N ILE A 59 -0.28 4.26 5.47
CA ILE A 59 -0.37 3.75 6.84
C ILE A 59 0.96 3.10 7.26
N LEU A 60 1.59 2.34 6.36
CA LEU A 60 2.89 1.70 6.63
C LEU A 60 4.02 2.72 6.86
N LEU A 61 3.95 3.89 6.22
CA LEU A 61 4.90 5.00 6.41
C LEU A 61 4.64 5.84 7.67
N GLY A 62 3.58 5.55 8.43
CA GLY A 62 3.14 6.38 9.57
C GLY A 62 2.38 7.64 9.16
N ALA A 63 1.99 7.76 7.88
CA ALA A 63 1.16 8.85 7.37
C ALA A 63 -0.33 8.48 7.46
N GLU A 64 -0.78 8.15 8.67
CA GLU A 64 -2.11 7.58 8.95
C GLU A 64 -3.25 8.48 8.44
N LEU A 65 -3.17 9.79 8.72
CA LEU A 65 -4.18 10.76 8.28
C LEU A 65 -4.33 10.79 6.75
N ALA A 66 -3.20 10.81 6.03
CA ALA A 66 -3.22 10.81 4.55
C ALA A 66 -3.81 9.50 3.99
N GLY A 67 -3.51 8.36 4.62
CA GLY A 67 -4.12 7.07 4.26
C GLY A 67 -5.63 7.06 4.45
N TYR A 68 -6.13 7.48 5.61
CA TYR A 68 -7.58 7.53 5.86
C TYR A 68 -8.31 8.48 4.91
N LEU A 69 -7.75 9.67 4.65
CA LEU A 69 -8.29 10.59 3.64
C LEU A 69 -8.31 9.98 2.25
N GLN A 70 -7.28 9.22 1.88
CA GLN A 70 -7.21 8.56 0.58
C GLN A 70 -8.39 7.59 0.37
N ILE A 71 -8.72 6.79 1.38
CA ILE A 71 -9.85 5.85 1.31
C ILE A 71 -11.17 6.62 1.24
N ILE A 72 -11.37 7.60 2.12
CA ILE A 72 -12.64 8.34 2.21
C ILE A 72 -12.92 9.10 0.92
N VAL A 73 -11.92 9.77 0.34
CA VAL A 73 -12.10 10.66 -0.82
C VAL A 73 -11.99 9.92 -2.14
N TYR A 74 -11.05 8.98 -2.30
CA TYR A 74 -10.78 8.35 -3.60
C TYR A 74 -11.33 6.92 -3.74
N ALA A 75 -11.61 6.22 -2.65
CA ALA A 75 -12.25 4.91 -2.71
C ALA A 75 -13.77 4.96 -2.42
N GLY A 76 -14.24 6.00 -1.73
CA GLY A 76 -15.64 6.19 -1.34
C GLY A 76 -16.46 7.13 -2.23
N ALA A 77 -15.83 7.94 -3.08
CA ALA A 77 -16.49 8.86 -4.02
C ALA A 77 -16.76 8.19 -5.37
#